data_AF-A0A931IA93-F1
#
_entry.id   AF-A0A931IA93-F1
#
_cell.length_a   1.000
_cell.length_b   1.000
_cell.length_c   1.000
_cell.angle_alpha   90.00
_cell.angle_beta   90.00
_cell.angle_gamma   90.00
#
_symmetry.space_group_name_H-M   'P 1'
#
loop_
_entity.id
_entity.type
_entity.pdbx_description
1 polymer ?
#
loop_
_entity_poly.entity_id
_entity_poly.type
_entity_poly.pdbx_seq_one_letter_code
_entity_poly.pdbx_strand_id
1 'polypeptide(L)'
;MNENTAAQQGADPNEHESPTEIRMRADFMHANQYIDRDPEDYDPADSVEQAEYSLPWLTRGDEWTAHWCYLEDATNRWRADRDEAADVTMIADAEGVLSPIHLRSEEQACHIAEHGVERDAYGLLTSHYVTRVENYYDTLPGEITPPATVAPSALADYRPGNALATHAANIEREGVQR
;
A
#
# COMPACT_ATOMS: atom_id res chain seq x y z
N MET A 1 37.50 23.44 -21.82
CA MET A 1 37.17 23.04 -20.44
C MET A 1 35.79 23.59 -20.19
N ASN A 2 34.77 22.74 -20.30
CA ASN A 2 33.36 23.16 -20.16
C ASN A 2 32.94 22.92 -18.72
N GLU A 3 32.57 23.99 -18.04
CA GLU A 3 31.91 24.00 -16.74
C GLU A 3 30.48 23.46 -16.92
N ASN A 4 30.30 22.17 -16.66
CA ASN A 4 28.99 21.55 -16.62
C ASN A 4 28.47 21.60 -15.18
N THR A 5 28.22 22.82 -14.72
CA THR A 5 27.58 23.08 -13.42
C THR A 5 26.08 22.90 -13.61
N ALA A 6 25.64 21.64 -13.69
CA ALA A 6 24.24 21.32 -13.56
C ALA A 6 23.82 21.68 -12.13
N ALA A 7 22.93 22.66 -12.03
CA ALA A 7 22.36 23.14 -10.79
C ALA A 7 21.74 21.96 -10.01
N GLN A 8 22.36 21.59 -8.90
CA GLN A 8 21.67 20.96 -7.79
C GLN A 8 20.67 22.00 -7.27
N GLN A 9 19.45 21.98 -7.82
CA GLN A 9 18.29 22.56 -7.17
C GLN A 9 18.12 21.76 -5.88
N GLY A 10 18.59 22.33 -4.76
CA GLY A 10 18.33 21.77 -3.44
C GLY A 10 16.82 21.64 -3.28
N ALA A 11 16.36 20.40 -3.09
CA ALA A 11 14.96 20.12 -2.77
C ALA A 11 14.56 20.98 -1.57
N ASP A 12 13.42 21.67 -1.66
CA ASP A 12 12.90 22.48 -0.56
C ASP A 12 12.63 21.53 0.63
N PRO A 13 13.22 21.76 1.82
CA PRO A 13 12.91 20.95 3.00
C PRO A 13 11.43 21.03 3.41
N ASN A 14 10.64 21.93 2.82
CA ASN A 14 9.19 22.01 2.98
C ASN A 14 8.40 21.42 1.79
N GLU A 15 9.02 20.57 0.96
CA GLU A 15 8.31 19.91 -0.13
C GLU A 15 7.18 19.04 0.43
N HIS A 16 5.97 19.59 0.38
CA HIS A 16 4.74 18.92 0.74
C HIS A 16 4.50 17.72 -0.19
N GLU A 17 3.95 16.65 0.38
CA GLU A 17 3.56 15.47 -0.40
C GLU A 17 2.61 15.88 -1.53
N SER A 18 2.91 15.41 -2.75
CA SER A 18 2.00 15.62 -3.87
C SER A 18 0.74 14.74 -3.73
N PRO A 19 -0.37 15.07 -4.41
CA PRO A 19 -1.57 14.23 -4.40
C PRO A 19 -1.29 12.80 -4.92
N THR A 20 -0.39 12.68 -5.90
CA THR A 20 0.05 11.39 -6.43
C THR A 20 0.82 10.59 -5.37
N GLU A 21 1.67 11.26 -4.57
CA GLU A 21 2.38 10.63 -3.46
C GLU A 21 1.40 10.11 -2.39
N ILE A 22 0.46 10.97 -1.97
CA ILE A 22 -0.54 10.62 -0.96
C ILE A 22 -1.34 9.39 -1.42
N ARG A 23 -1.75 9.35 -2.70
CA ARG A 23 -2.45 8.20 -3.27
C ARG A 23 -1.58 6.94 -3.30
N MET A 24 -0.32 7.06 -3.75
CA MET A 24 0.62 5.93 -3.79
C MET A 24 0.80 5.32 -2.40
N ARG A 25 0.98 6.14 -1.37
CA ARG A 25 1.21 5.69 0.01
C ARG A 25 -0.01 4.96 0.58
N ALA A 26 -1.22 5.43 0.27
CA ALA A 26 -2.44 4.75 0.68
C ALA A 26 -2.64 3.42 -0.06
N ASP A 27 -2.45 3.40 -1.39
CA ASP A 27 -2.52 2.17 -2.17
C ASP A 27 -1.47 1.15 -1.70
N PHE A 28 -0.29 1.61 -1.27
CA PHE A 28 0.72 0.76 -0.66
C PHE A 28 0.23 0.13 0.65
N MET A 29 -0.42 0.88 1.54
CA MET A 29 -1.03 0.30 2.76
C MET A 29 -2.10 -0.74 2.42
N HIS A 30 -2.92 -0.48 1.41
CA HIS A 30 -3.93 -1.44 0.94
C HIS A 30 -3.30 -2.70 0.34
N ALA A 31 -2.23 -2.59 -0.43
CA ALA A 31 -1.52 -3.76 -0.95
C ALA A 31 -0.86 -4.56 0.19
N ASN A 32 -0.25 -3.88 1.16
CA ASN A 32 0.51 -4.53 2.22
C ASN A 32 -0.37 -5.29 3.22
N GLN A 33 -1.64 -4.90 3.37
CA GLN A 33 -2.60 -5.59 4.25
C GLN A 33 -2.79 -7.08 3.90
N TYR A 34 -2.51 -7.46 2.65
CA TYR A 34 -2.64 -8.82 2.12
C TYR A 34 -1.35 -9.63 2.26
N ILE A 35 -0.20 -8.98 2.51
CA ILE A 35 1.10 -9.65 2.69
C ILE A 35 1.25 -10.17 4.11
N ASP A 36 0.78 -9.41 5.11
CA ASP A 36 0.95 -9.71 6.54
C ASP A 36 -0.13 -10.67 7.10
N ARG A 37 -0.84 -11.42 6.24
CA ARG A 37 -1.84 -12.39 6.69
C ARG A 37 -1.19 -13.66 7.23
N ASP A 38 -1.87 -14.28 8.19
CA ASP A 38 -1.51 -15.62 8.64
C ASP A 38 -1.54 -16.57 7.44
N PRO A 39 -0.49 -17.39 7.21
CA PRO A 39 -0.51 -18.40 6.15
C PRO A 39 -1.72 -19.34 6.18
N GLU A 40 -2.31 -19.59 7.35
CA GLU A 40 -3.53 -20.40 7.49
C GLU A 40 -4.79 -19.70 6.94
N ASP A 41 -4.76 -18.36 6.86
CA ASP A 41 -5.83 -17.51 6.33
C ASP A 41 -5.61 -17.12 4.85
N TYR A 42 -4.68 -17.78 4.15
CA TYR A 42 -4.39 -17.48 2.75
C TYR A 42 -5.60 -17.70 1.84
N ASP A 43 -6.09 -16.63 1.23
CA ASP A 43 -7.07 -16.67 0.15
C ASP A 43 -6.35 -16.33 -1.18
N PRO A 44 -6.43 -17.18 -2.23
CA PRO A 44 -5.95 -16.82 -3.56
C PRO A 44 -6.49 -15.47 -4.08
N ALA A 45 -7.67 -15.04 -3.65
CA ALA A 45 -8.23 -13.73 -3.98
C ALA A 45 -7.36 -12.57 -3.46
N ASP A 46 -6.63 -12.76 -2.36
CA ASP A 46 -5.73 -11.75 -1.79
C ASP A 46 -4.65 -11.32 -2.79
N SER A 47 -4.17 -12.24 -3.63
CA SER A 47 -3.20 -11.92 -4.67
C SER A 47 -3.79 -11.03 -5.78
N VAL A 48 -5.08 -11.19 -6.08
CA VAL A 48 -5.78 -10.35 -7.07
C VAL A 48 -6.06 -8.97 -6.48
N GLU A 49 -6.51 -8.91 -5.23
CA GLU A 49 -6.77 -7.65 -4.53
C GLU A 49 -5.47 -6.86 -4.31
N GLN A 50 -4.38 -7.51 -3.90
CA GLN A 50 -3.05 -6.90 -3.82
C GLN A 50 -2.60 -6.33 -5.18
N ALA A 51 -2.83 -7.07 -6.27
CA ALA A 51 -2.50 -6.63 -7.61
C ALA A 51 -3.32 -5.41 -8.05
N GLU A 52 -4.58 -5.31 -7.64
CA GLU A 52 -5.44 -4.14 -7.92
C GLU A 52 -4.82 -2.84 -7.41
N TYR A 53 -4.20 -2.87 -6.22
CA TYR A 53 -3.53 -1.71 -5.65
C TYR A 53 -2.11 -1.48 -6.16
N SER A 54 -1.34 -2.54 -6.42
CA SER A 54 0.08 -2.42 -6.77
C SER A 54 0.37 -2.24 -8.26
N LEU A 55 -0.40 -2.88 -9.15
CA LEU A 55 -0.16 -2.84 -10.60
C LEU A 55 -0.21 -1.44 -11.21
N PRO A 56 -1.11 -0.51 -10.80
CA PRO A 56 -1.11 0.86 -11.29
C PRO A 56 0.23 1.58 -11.08
N TRP A 57 0.99 1.22 -10.04
CA TRP A 57 2.29 1.82 -9.73
C TRP A 57 3.44 1.10 -10.42
N LEU A 58 3.39 -0.23 -10.45
CA LEU A 58 4.43 -1.07 -11.03
C LEU A 58 4.50 -0.99 -12.56
N THR A 59 3.38 -0.67 -13.22
CA THR A 59 3.29 -0.65 -14.69
C THR A 59 3.41 0.73 -15.33
N ARG A 60 3.52 1.81 -14.54
CA ARG A 60 3.55 3.18 -15.05
C ARG A 60 4.76 3.51 -15.91
N GLY A 61 5.94 2.96 -15.56
CA GLY A 61 7.17 3.24 -16.29
C GLY A 61 7.68 4.67 -16.11
N ASP A 62 7.29 5.34 -15.04
CA ASP A 62 7.78 6.66 -14.63
C ASP A 62 8.44 6.61 -13.24
N GLU A 63 8.78 7.76 -12.68
CA GLU A 63 9.44 7.88 -11.37
C GLU A 63 8.65 7.23 -10.22
N TRP A 64 7.32 7.15 -10.32
CA TRP A 64 6.48 6.57 -9.27
C TRP A 64 6.67 5.07 -9.14
N THR A 65 7.04 4.38 -10.21
CA THR A 65 7.43 2.97 -10.14
C THR A 65 8.67 2.81 -9.26
N ALA A 66 9.66 3.70 -9.39
CA ALA A 66 10.87 3.65 -8.56
C ALA A 66 10.57 3.98 -7.09
N HIS A 67 9.70 4.96 -6.83
CA HIS A 67 9.30 5.30 -5.46
C HIS A 67 8.49 4.19 -4.78
N TRP A 68 7.63 3.49 -5.53
CA TRP A 68 6.92 2.31 -5.03
C TRP A 68 7.92 1.20 -4.63
N CYS A 69 8.83 0.84 -5.54
CA CYS A 69 9.85 -0.17 -5.27
C CYS A 69 10.73 0.22 -4.07
N TYR A 70 11.12 1.49 -3.96
CA TYR A 70 11.86 1.98 -2.80
C TYR A 70 11.08 1.76 -1.49
N LEU A 71 9.79 2.08 -1.46
CA LEU A 71 8.95 1.90 -0.27
C LEU A 71 8.79 0.40 0.09
N GLU A 72 8.68 -0.47 -0.91
CA GLU A 72 8.68 -1.92 -0.72
C GLU A 72 10.00 -2.42 -0.09
N ASP A 73 11.13 -2.03 -0.67
CA ASP A 73 12.46 -2.37 -0.16
C ASP A 73 12.70 -1.84 1.26
N ALA A 74 12.29 -0.60 1.53
CA ALA A 74 12.37 -0.01 2.86
C ALA A 74 11.51 -0.80 3.86
N THR A 75 10.27 -1.13 3.51
CA THR A 75 9.38 -1.92 4.37
C THR A 75 9.97 -3.29 4.70
N ASN A 76 10.54 -3.97 3.70
CA ASN A 76 11.19 -5.26 3.89
C ASN A 76 12.42 -5.15 4.81
N ARG A 77 13.26 -4.13 4.64
CA ARG A 77 14.42 -3.87 5.50
C ARG A 77 14.00 -3.61 6.94
N TRP A 78 13.02 -2.73 7.17
CA TRP A 78 12.50 -2.44 8.52
C TRP A 78 11.86 -3.66 9.19
N ARG A 79 11.22 -4.55 8.44
CA ARG A 79 10.68 -5.82 8.98
C ARG A 79 11.77 -6.82 9.35
N ALA A 80 12.86 -6.85 8.57
CA ALA A 80 13.93 -7.81 8.75
C ALA A 80 14.82 -7.48 9.97
N ASP A 81 15.28 -6.23 10.07
CA ASP A 81 16.10 -5.74 11.18
C ASP A 81 15.87 -4.23 11.37
N ARG A 82 15.22 -3.87 12.47
CA ARG A 82 14.84 -2.49 12.76
C ARG A 82 16.03 -1.62 13.15
N ASP A 83 17.02 -2.19 13.85
CA ASP A 83 18.17 -1.42 14.32
C ASP A 83 19.09 -1.12 13.14
N GLU A 84 19.35 -2.12 12.28
CA GLU A 84 20.11 -1.92 11.05
C GLU A 84 19.40 -0.96 10.09
N ALA A 85 18.06 -1.07 9.95
CA ALA A 85 17.29 -0.16 9.11
C ALA A 85 17.41 1.29 9.58
N ALA A 86 17.32 1.54 10.89
CA ALA A 86 17.46 2.86 11.47
C ALA A 86 18.86 3.46 11.24
N ASP A 87 19.91 2.66 11.41
CA ASP A 87 21.30 3.08 11.18
C ASP A 87 21.53 3.45 9.70
N VAL A 88 21.07 2.61 8.77
CA VAL A 88 21.19 2.85 7.32
C VAL A 88 20.46 4.13 6.92
N THR A 89 19.24 4.33 7.41
CA THR A 89 18.45 5.54 7.12
C THR A 89 19.13 6.79 7.67
N MET A 90 19.63 6.74 8.91
CA MET A 90 20.35 7.87 9.52
C MET A 90 21.60 8.24 8.72
N ILE A 91 22.39 7.26 8.28
CA ILE A 91 23.60 7.50 7.48
C ILE A 91 23.22 8.09 6.11
N ALA A 92 22.24 7.51 5.42
CA ALA A 92 21.83 7.96 4.09
C ALA A 92 21.23 9.38 4.10
N ASP A 93 20.48 9.74 5.15
CA ASP A 93 19.99 11.09 5.37
C ASP A 93 21.14 12.09 5.65
N ALA A 94 22.06 11.72 6.54
CA ALA A 94 23.22 12.56 6.86
C ALA A 94 24.13 12.81 5.64
N GLU A 95 24.20 11.87 4.71
CA GLU A 95 24.92 12.00 3.44
C GLU A 95 24.12 12.73 2.34
N GLY A 96 22.84 13.07 2.59
CA GLY A 96 21.97 13.71 1.62
C GLY A 96 21.62 12.81 0.42
N VAL A 97 21.68 11.49 0.60
CA VAL A 97 21.37 10.49 -0.43
C VAL A 97 19.86 10.33 -0.59
N LEU A 98 19.12 10.50 0.51
CA LEU A 98 17.66 10.36 0.50
C LEU A 98 16.99 11.62 -0.01
N SER A 99 16.13 11.45 -1.01
CA SER A 99 15.19 12.49 -1.42
C SER A 99 14.08 12.66 -0.37
N PRO A 100 13.34 13.79 -0.36
CA PRO A 100 12.24 13.98 0.58
C PRO A 100 11.19 12.86 0.55
N ILE A 101 10.85 12.35 -0.64
CA ILE A 101 9.92 11.22 -0.78
C ILE A 101 10.50 9.91 -0.23
N HIS A 102 11.81 9.68 -0.36
CA HIS A 102 12.48 8.51 0.23
C HIS A 102 12.46 8.57 1.76
N LEU A 103 12.73 9.74 2.35
CA LEU A 103 12.64 9.94 3.81
C LEU A 103 11.23 9.60 4.33
N ARG A 104 10.19 10.13 3.69
CA ARG A 104 8.80 9.81 4.06
C ARG A 104 8.46 8.33 3.84
N SER A 105 9.12 7.66 2.88
CA SER A 105 9.00 6.20 2.70
C SER A 105 9.68 5.40 3.81
N GLU A 106 10.81 5.86 4.33
CA GLU A 106 11.42 5.29 5.54
C GLU A 106 10.50 5.45 6.75
N GLU A 107 9.89 6.63 6.93
CA GLU A 107 8.94 6.88 8.01
C GLU A 107 7.73 5.93 7.93
N GLN A 108 7.17 5.73 6.73
CA GLN A 108 6.07 4.80 6.52
C GLN A 108 6.48 3.35 6.76
N ALA A 109 7.65 2.94 6.27
CA ALA A 109 8.18 1.60 6.47
C ALA A 109 8.42 1.31 7.97
N CYS A 110 9.03 2.26 8.68
CA CYS A 110 9.20 2.21 10.14
C CYS A 110 7.86 2.06 10.86
N HIS A 111 6.87 2.89 10.50
CA HIS A 111 5.53 2.83 11.08
C HIS A 111 4.88 1.46 10.88
N ILE A 112 4.95 0.88 9.67
CA ILE A 112 4.43 -0.46 9.37
C ILE A 112 5.15 -1.51 10.21
N ALA A 113 6.47 -1.44 10.35
CA ALA A 113 7.22 -2.39 11.17
C ALA A 113 6.92 -2.27 12.68
N GLU A 114 6.54 -1.07 13.15
CA GLU A 114 6.19 -0.80 14.54
C GLU A 114 4.79 -1.23 14.92
N HIS A 115 3.82 -0.89 14.08
CA HIS A 115 2.39 -0.98 14.40
C HIS A 115 1.68 -2.07 13.59
N GLY A 116 2.33 -2.61 12.56
CA GLY A 116 1.68 -3.44 11.56
C GLY A 116 0.66 -2.66 10.73
N VAL A 117 -0.29 -3.39 10.15
CA VAL A 117 -1.42 -2.83 9.41
C VAL A 117 -2.65 -2.79 10.32
N GLU A 118 -2.90 -1.64 10.94
CA GLU A 118 -4.02 -1.44 11.87
C GLU A 118 -5.38 -1.37 11.16
N ARG A 119 -6.40 -1.96 11.81
CA ARG A 119 -7.78 -2.04 11.33
C ARG A 119 -8.77 -1.69 12.43
N ASP A 120 -9.92 -1.14 12.05
CA ASP A 120 -11.05 -0.95 12.97
C ASP A 120 -11.88 -2.22 13.17
N ALA A 121 -12.96 -2.10 13.94
CA ALA A 121 -13.88 -3.20 14.22
C ALA A 121 -14.64 -3.72 12.98
N TYR A 122 -14.63 -2.99 11.87
CA TYR A 122 -15.23 -3.37 10.61
C TYR A 122 -14.21 -3.91 9.60
N GLY A 123 -12.92 -3.97 9.99
CA GLY A 123 -11.83 -4.43 9.14
C GLY A 123 -11.27 -3.38 8.19
N LEU A 124 -11.69 -2.12 8.31
CA LEU A 124 -11.20 -0.99 7.51
C LEU A 124 -9.85 -0.51 8.02
N LEU A 125 -8.96 -0.11 7.11
CA LEU A 125 -7.63 0.40 7.46
C LEU A 125 -7.75 1.74 8.21
N THR A 126 -7.12 1.83 9.38
CA THR A 126 -7.15 3.06 10.22
C THR A 126 -5.88 3.89 10.13
N SER A 127 -4.89 3.42 9.37
CA SER A 127 -3.61 4.11 9.22
C SER A 127 -3.78 5.53 8.67
N HIS A 128 -3.01 6.47 9.21
CA HIS A 128 -3.03 7.87 8.77
C HIS A 128 -2.61 8.05 7.30
N TYR A 129 -1.91 7.09 6.70
CA TYR A 129 -1.61 7.11 5.26
C TYR A 129 -2.86 6.91 4.39
N VAL A 130 -3.86 6.13 4.87
CA VAL A 130 -5.10 5.85 4.15
C VAL A 130 -6.12 6.98 4.36
N THR A 131 -6.34 7.39 5.61
CA THR A 131 -7.35 8.43 5.94
C THR A 131 -7.00 9.81 5.36
N ARG A 132 -5.72 10.09 5.07
CA ARG A 132 -5.31 11.33 4.39
C ARG A 132 -5.82 11.45 2.96
N VAL A 133 -5.93 10.34 2.23
CA VAL A 133 -6.48 10.35 0.86
C VAL A 133 -7.95 10.77 0.87
N GLU A 134 -8.75 10.23 1.80
CA GLU A 134 -10.17 10.54 1.93
C GLU A 134 -10.39 12.03 2.21
N ASN A 135 -9.64 12.58 3.18
CA ASN A 135 -9.69 14.00 3.54
C ASN A 135 -9.27 14.93 2.38
N TYR A 136 -8.30 14.50 1.55
CA TYR A 136 -7.85 15.30 0.42
C TYR A 136 -8.96 15.46 -0.64
N TYR A 137 -9.69 14.38 -0.94
CA TYR A 137 -10.78 14.43 -1.92
C TYR A 137 -12.03 15.15 -1.39
N ASP A 138 -12.29 15.11 -0.08
CA ASP A 138 -13.42 15.82 0.53
C ASP A 138 -13.23 17.34 0.62
N THR A 139 -11.99 17.83 0.60
CA THR A 139 -11.68 19.25 0.83
C THR A 139 -11.45 20.07 -0.45
N LEU A 140 -11.48 19.46 -1.64
CA LEU A 140 -11.31 20.18 -2.91
C LEU A 140 -12.65 20.83 -3.34
N PRO A 141 -12.74 22.18 -3.35
CA PRO A 141 -13.97 22.88 -3.69
C PRO A 141 -14.19 22.90 -5.20
N GLY A 142 -15.09 22.05 -5.68
CA GLY A 142 -15.68 22.14 -7.03
C GLY A 142 -15.04 21.22 -8.07
N GLU A 143 -15.88 20.34 -8.62
CA GLU A 143 -15.65 19.56 -9.86
C GLU A 143 -14.28 18.87 -9.98
N ILE A 144 -14.08 17.82 -9.20
CA ILE A 144 -13.25 16.71 -9.67
C ILE A 144 -14.18 15.52 -9.85
N THR A 145 -14.56 15.30 -11.10
CA THR A 145 -15.02 13.98 -11.53
C THR A 145 -14.00 12.99 -10.98
N PRO A 146 -14.37 11.99 -10.16
CA PRO A 146 -13.42 11.00 -9.67
C PRO A 146 -12.62 10.50 -10.88
N PRO A 147 -11.28 10.36 -10.80
CA PRO A 147 -10.49 9.85 -11.91
C PRO A 147 -11.20 8.61 -12.42
N ALA A 148 -11.56 8.65 -13.70
CA ALA A 148 -12.52 7.75 -14.31
C ALA A 148 -12.30 6.33 -13.82
N THR A 149 -13.26 5.83 -13.04
CA THR A 149 -13.42 4.40 -12.75
C THR A 149 -12.25 3.82 -11.95
N VAL A 150 -12.26 4.03 -10.63
CA VAL A 150 -12.19 2.83 -9.78
C VAL A 150 -13.39 2.03 -10.28
N ALA A 151 -13.13 1.01 -11.11
CA ALA A 151 -14.19 0.05 -11.41
C ALA A 151 -14.78 -0.31 -10.05
N PRO A 152 -16.10 -0.20 -9.83
CA PRO A 152 -16.67 -0.76 -8.61
C PRO A 152 -16.08 -2.16 -8.53
N SER A 153 -15.29 -2.40 -7.50
CA SER A 153 -14.57 -3.66 -7.35
C SER A 153 -15.62 -4.74 -7.62
N ALA A 154 -15.35 -5.72 -8.48
CA ALA A 154 -16.37 -6.69 -8.88
C ALA A 154 -16.96 -7.46 -7.68
N LEU A 155 -16.34 -7.29 -6.51
CA LEU A 155 -16.73 -7.78 -5.19
C LEU A 155 -17.62 -6.81 -4.39
N ALA A 156 -17.78 -5.55 -4.76
CA ALA A 156 -18.68 -4.61 -4.07
C ALA A 156 -20.15 -5.06 -4.11
N ASP A 157 -20.53 -5.82 -5.14
CA ASP A 157 -21.83 -6.49 -5.26
C ASP A 157 -21.78 -8.00 -4.92
N TYR A 158 -20.62 -8.53 -4.52
CA TYR A 158 -20.48 -9.93 -4.13
C TYR A 158 -21.13 -10.16 -2.77
N ARG A 159 -22.41 -10.54 -2.81
CA ARG A 159 -23.04 -11.21 -1.69
C ARG A 159 -22.47 -12.63 -1.65
N PRO A 160 -21.77 -13.06 -0.58
CA PRO A 160 -21.40 -14.47 -0.41
C PRO A 160 -22.70 -15.27 -0.31
N GLY A 161 -23.17 -15.77 -1.45
CA GLY A 161 -24.40 -16.51 -1.55
C GLY A 161 -24.18 -17.90 -0.98
N ASN A 162 -24.48 -18.11 0.30
CA ASN A 162 -24.82 -19.39 0.95
C ASN A 162 -24.18 -20.68 0.38
N ALA A 163 -22.92 -20.63 -0.07
CA ALA A 163 -22.26 -21.77 -0.72
C ALA A 163 -22.05 -22.94 0.25
N LEU A 164 -22.03 -22.64 1.56
CA LEU A 164 -21.96 -23.62 2.63
C LEU A 164 -23.25 -24.44 2.83
N ALA A 165 -24.41 -24.00 2.32
CA ALA A 165 -25.66 -24.74 2.47
C ALA A 165 -25.78 -25.95 1.52
N THR A 166 -25.09 -25.92 0.37
CA THR A 166 -25.19 -27.00 -0.64
C THR A 166 -24.31 -28.20 -0.33
N HIS A 167 -23.25 -28.04 0.49
CA HIS A 167 -22.36 -29.16 0.82
C HIS A 167 -22.92 -30.05 1.94
N ALA A 168 -23.71 -29.50 2.86
CA ALA A 168 -24.37 -30.26 3.92
C ALA A 168 -25.49 -31.17 3.40
N ALA A 169 -26.12 -30.83 2.28
CA ALA A 169 -27.22 -31.63 1.71
C ALA A 169 -26.75 -32.92 0.98
N ASN A 170 -25.46 -33.04 0.62
CA ASN A 170 -24.95 -34.20 -0.10
C ASN A 170 -24.33 -35.28 0.80
N ILE A 171 -24.07 -35.01 2.09
CA ILE A 171 -23.47 -35.99 3.00
C ILE A 171 -24.51 -36.96 3.59
N GLU A 172 -25.81 -36.62 3.58
CA GLU A 172 -26.85 -37.48 4.14
C GLU A 172 -27.32 -38.63 3.22
N ARG A 173 -26.75 -38.82 2.02
CA ARG A 173 -27.29 -39.77 1.03
C ARG A 173 -26.46 -41.02 0.74
N GLU A 174 -25.25 -41.18 1.29
CA GLU A 174 -24.36 -42.32 1.01
C GLU A 174 -24.10 -43.22 2.24
N GLY A 175 -25.14 -43.51 3.03
CA GLY A 175 -24.95 -44.17 4.31
C GLY A 175 -25.94 -45.26 4.70
N VAL A 176 -26.69 -45.91 3.78
CA VAL A 176 -27.43 -47.14 4.12
C VAL A 176 -27.58 -48.04 2.89
N GLN A 177 -26.67 -49.00 2.67
CA GLN A 177 -27.01 -50.31 2.09
C GLN A 177 -26.09 -51.42 2.65
N ARG A 178 -26.68 -52.16 3.60
CA ARG A 178 -26.56 -53.60 3.93
C ARG A 178 -25.19 -54.27 4.03
#